data_AF-A0AAN0K260-F1
#
_entry.id   AF-A0AAN0K260-F1
#
_cell.length_a   1.000
_cell.length_b   1.000
_cell.length_c   1.000
_cell.angle_alpha   90.00
_cell.angle_beta   90.00
_cell.angle_gamma   90.00
#
_symmetry.space_group_name_H-M   'P 1'
#
loop_
_entity.id
_entity.type
_entity.pdbx_description
1 polymer ?
#
loop_
_entity_poly.entity_id
_entity_poly.type
_entity_poly.pdbx_seq_one_letter_code
_entity_poly.pdbx_strand_id
1 'polypeptide(L)'
;PSSNCEGYLPLTSGFIWGDPHFETFDGSTFTFNGVGEYQLIQSSVHELNVQIRLQAYIGNATVLTAVAIKSASSQLVQFELNSLGSFVLYIGNSEHRDIPRDGEYLVVTETGTYNNAHLSSANPAHINNVYILNSGDSMIVSTGSGAVLNIGKQEGFLYMGVELGPEFSGTTGGLLGSNDGVNNNDYLLRNESVLSYDLTEEQVYYNFGLE
;
A
#
# COMPACT_ATOMS: atom_id res chain seq x y z
N PRO A 1 -26.67 -1.07 -7.84
CA PRO A 1 -26.79 -2.05 -6.74
C PRO A 1 -28.26 -2.50 -6.56
N SER A 2 -28.51 -3.81 -6.47
CA SER A 2 -29.82 -4.37 -6.16
C SER A 2 -30.15 -4.13 -4.68
N SER A 3 -31.40 -3.83 -4.35
CA SER A 3 -31.85 -3.51 -2.98
C SER A 3 -31.75 -4.70 -2.00
N ASN A 4 -31.37 -5.88 -2.50
CA ASN A 4 -31.22 -7.13 -1.76
C ASN A 4 -29.77 -7.64 -1.73
N CYS A 5 -28.78 -6.83 -2.16
CA CYS A 5 -27.36 -7.19 -2.24
C CYS A 5 -27.05 -8.40 -3.14
N GLU A 6 -28.01 -8.87 -3.93
CA GLU A 6 -27.86 -10.02 -4.80
C GLU A 6 -26.88 -9.68 -5.92
N GLY A 7 -25.79 -10.45 -6.01
CA GLY A 7 -24.67 -10.22 -6.93
C GLY A 7 -23.58 -9.26 -6.44
N TYR A 8 -23.68 -8.74 -5.20
CA TYR A 8 -22.57 -8.01 -4.60
C TYR A 8 -21.43 -8.98 -4.24
N LEU A 9 -20.24 -8.71 -4.78
CA LEU A 9 -19.02 -9.36 -4.37
C LEU A 9 -18.23 -8.37 -3.49
N PRO A 10 -17.94 -8.72 -2.22
CA PRO A 10 -17.23 -7.83 -1.32
C PRO A 10 -15.78 -7.61 -1.79
N LEU A 11 -15.24 -6.45 -1.43
CA LEU A 11 -13.80 -6.20 -1.52
C LEU A 11 -13.06 -7.07 -0.51
N THR A 12 -11.82 -7.43 -0.83
CA THR A 12 -10.89 -8.01 0.14
C THR A 12 -9.95 -6.93 0.66
N SER A 13 -9.51 -7.08 1.91
CA SER A 13 -8.71 -6.09 2.60
C SER A 13 -7.43 -6.70 3.14
N GLY A 14 -6.32 -5.99 3.01
CA GLY A 14 -5.04 -6.35 3.61
C GLY A 14 -4.43 -5.14 4.32
N PHE A 15 -3.66 -5.39 5.37
CA PHE A 15 -3.24 -4.35 6.30
C PHE A 15 -1.78 -4.49 6.73
N ILE A 16 -1.16 -3.35 7.02
CA ILE A 16 0.11 -3.24 7.74
C ILE A 16 0.03 -2.09 8.76
N TRP A 17 0.41 -2.34 10.00
CA TRP A 17 0.37 -1.36 11.09
C TRP A 17 1.37 -1.69 12.21
N GLY A 18 1.65 -0.74 13.10
CA GLY A 18 2.50 -1.00 14.27
C GLY A 18 3.94 -1.38 13.92
N ASP A 19 4.46 -2.43 14.58
CA ASP A 19 5.87 -2.83 14.57
C ASP A 19 6.19 -4.16 13.84
N PRO A 20 6.14 -4.11 12.51
CA PRO A 20 4.93 -4.10 11.73
C PRO A 20 4.21 -5.44 11.81
N HIS A 21 2.93 -5.37 12.14
CA HIS A 21 1.96 -6.45 12.00
C HIS A 21 1.31 -6.38 10.62
N PHE A 22 1.05 -7.55 10.06
CA PHE A 22 0.42 -7.73 8.76
C PHE A 22 -0.86 -8.55 8.92
N GLU A 23 -1.84 -8.25 8.07
CA GLU A 23 -2.99 -9.11 7.81
C GLU A 23 -3.13 -9.22 6.28
N THR A 24 -3.04 -10.45 5.77
CA THR A 24 -3.16 -10.74 4.33
C THR A 24 -4.60 -10.59 3.84
N PHE A 25 -4.81 -10.63 2.52
CA PHE A 25 -6.15 -10.55 1.94
C PHE A 25 -7.08 -11.69 2.37
N ASP A 26 -6.50 -12.85 2.71
CA ASP A 26 -7.22 -14.04 3.13
C ASP A 26 -7.26 -14.21 4.67
N GLY A 27 -6.71 -13.23 5.41
CA GLY A 27 -6.83 -13.10 6.88
C GLY A 27 -5.73 -13.78 7.69
N SER A 28 -4.62 -14.18 7.07
CA SER A 28 -3.43 -14.61 7.81
C SER A 28 -2.76 -13.42 8.48
N THR A 29 -2.36 -13.58 9.74
CA THR A 29 -1.68 -12.53 10.49
C THR A 29 -0.27 -12.94 10.88
N PHE A 30 0.68 -12.01 10.77
CA PHE A 30 2.06 -12.24 11.16
C PHE A 30 2.78 -10.93 11.51
N THR A 31 3.87 -11.04 12.26
CA THR A 31 4.78 -9.93 12.57
C THR A 31 6.06 -10.11 11.76
N PHE A 32 6.54 -9.04 11.12
CA PHE A 32 7.77 -9.11 10.33
C PHE A 32 8.66 -7.88 10.54
N ASN A 33 9.70 -8.02 11.36
CA ASN A 33 10.61 -6.93 11.72
C ASN A 33 11.82 -6.79 10.78
N GLY A 34 11.58 -6.84 9.46
CA GLY A 34 12.61 -6.67 8.43
C GLY A 34 13.02 -5.21 8.22
N VAL A 35 14.30 -4.97 7.91
CA VAL A 35 14.78 -3.64 7.48
C VAL A 35 15.10 -3.71 5.99
N GLY A 36 14.45 -2.87 5.20
CA GLY A 36 14.65 -2.84 3.77
C GLY A 36 13.40 -2.43 3.01
N GLU A 37 13.35 -2.83 1.75
CA GLU A 37 12.20 -2.59 0.88
C GLU A 37 11.59 -3.92 0.45
N TYR A 38 10.27 -4.03 0.55
CA TYR A 38 9.55 -5.28 0.38
C TYR A 38 8.39 -5.11 -0.59
N GLN A 39 8.12 -6.17 -1.36
CA GLN A 39 6.96 -6.21 -2.24
C GLN A 39 5.73 -6.52 -1.39
N LEU A 40 4.86 -5.53 -1.20
CA LEU A 40 3.61 -5.72 -0.47
C LEU A 40 2.57 -6.42 -1.35
N ILE A 41 2.41 -5.92 -2.57
CA ILE A 41 1.47 -6.47 -3.57
C ILE A 41 2.13 -6.46 -4.94
N GLN A 42 2.05 -7.57 -5.64
CA GLN A 42 2.36 -7.70 -7.06
C GLN A 42 1.17 -8.36 -7.77
N SER A 43 0.65 -7.74 -8.81
CA SER A 43 -0.28 -8.39 -9.73
C SER A 43 0.11 -8.08 -11.16
N SER A 44 0.59 -9.07 -11.90
CA SER A 44 0.91 -8.94 -13.32
C SER A 44 -0.35 -8.83 -14.17
N VAL A 45 -1.46 -9.47 -13.74
CA VAL A 45 -2.76 -9.45 -14.44
C VAL A 45 -3.36 -8.05 -14.46
N HIS A 46 -3.25 -7.33 -13.33
CA HIS A 46 -3.80 -5.98 -13.17
C HIS A 46 -2.73 -4.89 -13.23
N GLU A 47 -1.49 -5.26 -13.59
CA GLU A 47 -0.33 -4.37 -13.68
C GLU A 47 -0.10 -3.52 -12.42
N LEU A 48 -0.43 -4.06 -11.24
CA LEU A 48 -0.32 -3.38 -9.94
C LEU A 48 0.95 -3.80 -9.20
N ASN A 49 1.72 -2.82 -8.75
CA ASN A 49 2.91 -3.00 -7.93
C ASN A 49 2.83 -2.04 -6.75
N VAL A 50 2.91 -2.60 -5.53
CA VAL A 50 2.99 -1.83 -4.28
C VAL A 50 4.19 -2.32 -3.50
N GLN A 51 5.14 -1.42 -3.28
CA GLN A 51 6.35 -1.66 -2.51
C GLN A 51 6.31 -0.82 -1.24
N ILE A 52 6.86 -1.36 -0.16
CA ILE A 52 6.97 -0.66 1.12
C ILE A 52 8.41 -0.60 1.59
N ARG A 53 8.73 0.40 2.42
CA ARG A 53 10.00 0.49 3.12
C ARG A 53 9.80 0.37 4.63
N LEU A 54 10.47 -0.62 5.21
CA LEU A 54 10.56 -0.81 6.65
C LEU A 54 11.94 -0.33 7.14
N GLN A 55 11.95 0.50 8.18
CA GLN A 55 13.19 1.01 8.77
C GLN A 55 13.29 0.61 10.24
N ALA A 56 14.52 0.42 10.70
CA ALA A 56 14.80 0.16 12.11
C ALA A 56 14.24 1.26 13.00
N TYR A 57 13.61 0.84 14.09
CA TYR A 57 13.09 1.72 15.12
C TYR A 57 13.77 1.38 16.47
N ILE A 58 13.11 1.69 17.59
CA ILE A 58 13.65 1.45 18.92
C ILE A 58 13.72 -0.07 19.18
N GLY A 59 14.90 -0.57 19.54
CA GLY A 59 15.13 -1.99 19.81
C GLY A 59 15.26 -2.81 18.52
N ASN A 60 14.62 -3.98 18.47
CA ASN A 60 14.55 -4.83 17.27
C ASN A 60 13.29 -4.57 16.44
N ALA A 61 12.49 -3.56 16.79
CA ALA A 61 11.30 -3.18 16.07
C ALA A 61 11.63 -2.43 14.78
N THR A 62 10.75 -2.53 13.79
CA THR A 62 10.79 -1.75 12.55
C THR A 62 9.46 -1.07 12.30
N VAL A 63 9.45 -0.03 11.48
CA VAL A 63 8.24 0.75 11.16
C VAL A 63 8.14 1.04 9.67
N LEU A 64 6.91 1.16 9.17
CA LEU A 64 6.63 1.56 7.80
C LEU A 64 6.94 3.06 7.62
N THR A 65 7.80 3.37 6.65
CA THR A 65 8.30 4.74 6.43
C THR A 65 8.09 5.26 5.01
N ALA A 66 7.96 4.35 4.04
CA ALA A 66 7.65 4.72 2.67
C ALA A 66 6.71 3.71 2.02
N VAL A 67 5.89 4.20 1.10
CA VAL A 67 4.97 3.42 0.27
C VAL A 67 5.13 3.89 -1.15
N ALA A 68 5.43 2.98 -2.08
CA ALA A 68 5.52 3.28 -3.51
C ALA A 68 4.49 2.46 -4.29
N ILE A 69 3.76 3.13 -5.18
CA ILE A 69 2.64 2.57 -5.94
C ILE A 69 2.88 2.82 -7.42
N LYS A 70 2.78 1.76 -8.23
CA LYS A 70 2.82 1.81 -9.68
C LYS A 70 1.73 0.91 -10.25
N SER A 71 0.84 1.48 -11.05
CA SER A 71 -0.24 0.75 -11.73
C SER A 71 -0.20 1.03 -13.23
N ALA A 72 -0.05 -0.01 -14.06
CA ALA A 72 -0.05 0.11 -15.53
C ALA A 72 0.86 1.25 -16.04
N SER A 73 0.33 2.15 -16.87
CA SER A 73 1.01 3.32 -17.43
C SER A 73 1.05 4.56 -16.53
N SER A 74 0.63 4.47 -15.26
CA SER A 74 0.66 5.60 -14.30
C SER A 74 2.08 6.11 -14.02
N GLN A 75 2.23 7.29 -13.43
CA GLN A 75 3.50 7.67 -12.81
C GLN A 75 3.73 6.87 -11.53
N LEU A 76 4.99 6.67 -11.15
CA LEU A 76 5.32 6.18 -9.82
C LEU A 76 4.84 7.21 -8.80
N VAL A 77 4.03 6.80 -7.85
CA VAL A 77 3.57 7.63 -6.74
C VAL A 77 4.17 7.06 -5.45
N GLN A 78 4.85 7.89 -4.67
CA GLN A 78 5.44 7.46 -3.41
C GLN A 78 5.10 8.42 -2.28
N PHE A 79 4.78 7.87 -1.12
CA PHE A 79 4.52 8.60 0.11
C PHE A 79 5.59 8.27 1.14
N GLU A 80 6.07 9.30 1.82
CA GLU A 80 6.99 9.21 2.96
C GLU A 80 6.53 10.16 4.07
N LEU A 81 7.13 10.03 5.26
CA LEU A 81 7.07 11.05 6.31
C LEU A 81 8.40 11.77 6.43
N ASN A 82 8.36 13.10 6.53
CA ASN A 82 9.54 13.87 6.89
C ASN A 82 9.78 13.86 8.42
N SER A 83 10.88 14.48 8.86
CA SER A 83 11.25 14.56 10.28
C SER A 83 10.23 15.30 11.16
N LEU A 84 9.26 16.00 10.56
CA LEU A 84 8.17 16.69 11.26
C LEU A 84 6.88 15.86 11.31
N GLY A 85 6.86 14.66 10.72
CA GLY A 85 5.64 13.84 10.61
C GLY A 85 4.64 14.35 9.56
N SER A 86 5.09 15.19 8.63
CA SER A 86 4.29 15.62 7.48
C SER A 86 4.53 14.70 6.29
N PHE A 87 3.49 14.50 5.47
CA PHE A 87 3.62 13.73 4.26
C PHE A 87 4.56 14.41 3.27
N VAL A 88 5.39 13.59 2.63
CA VAL A 88 6.12 13.92 1.41
C VAL A 88 5.59 13.02 0.31
N LEU A 89 5.19 13.63 -0.80
CA LEU A 89 4.68 12.93 -1.98
C LEU A 89 5.69 13.08 -3.11
N TYR A 90 6.07 11.97 -3.73
CA TYR A 90 6.85 11.95 -4.96
C TYR A 90 5.98 11.44 -6.10
N ILE A 91 6.02 12.14 -7.23
CA ILE A 91 5.32 11.77 -8.46
C ILE A 91 6.34 11.76 -9.59
N GLY A 92 6.71 10.57 -10.06
CA GLY A 92 7.87 10.41 -10.92
C GLY A 92 9.13 10.94 -10.22
N ASN A 93 9.74 11.98 -10.77
CA ASN A 93 10.92 12.64 -10.19
C ASN A 93 10.57 13.92 -9.40
N SER A 94 9.30 14.34 -9.40
CA SER A 94 8.85 15.56 -8.74
C SER A 94 8.56 15.30 -7.26
N GLU A 95 9.08 16.18 -6.41
CA GLU A 95 8.93 16.09 -4.95
C GLU A 95 8.00 17.18 -4.41
N HIS A 96 7.09 16.79 -3.51
CA HIS A 96 6.12 17.63 -2.82
C HIS A 96 6.22 17.42 -1.30
N ARG A 97 6.87 18.36 -0.61
CA ARG A 97 7.07 18.32 0.85
C ARG A 97 6.02 19.13 1.60
N ASP A 98 5.91 18.85 2.90
CA ASP A 98 5.10 19.59 3.87
C ASP A 98 3.65 19.74 3.45
N ILE A 99 3.07 18.65 2.91
CA ILE A 99 1.67 18.64 2.51
C ILE A 99 0.82 18.89 3.78
N PRO A 100 0.02 19.96 3.79
CA PRO A 100 -0.75 20.33 4.96
C PRO A 100 -1.78 19.26 5.26
N ARG A 101 -2.01 19.05 6.57
CA ARG A 101 -3.08 18.19 7.07
C ARG A 101 -4.45 18.66 6.57
N ASP A 102 -4.67 19.97 6.53
CA ASP A 102 -5.93 20.54 6.07
C ASP A 102 -5.67 21.63 5.04
N GLY A 103 -6.52 21.67 4.02
CA GLY A 103 -6.49 22.69 2.99
C GLY A 103 -5.96 22.18 1.65
N GLU A 104 -5.87 23.11 0.72
CA GLU A 104 -5.59 22.83 -0.68
C GLU A 104 -4.09 22.96 -0.95
N TYR A 105 -3.44 21.88 -1.36
CA TYR A 105 -2.02 21.88 -1.70
C TYR A 105 -1.82 21.78 -3.20
N LEU A 106 -0.90 22.57 -3.76
CA LEU A 106 -0.62 22.57 -5.18
C LEU A 106 0.44 21.52 -5.55
N VAL A 107 0.05 20.51 -6.34
CA VAL A 107 0.95 19.51 -6.92
C VAL A 107 1.38 19.95 -8.33
N VAL A 108 2.68 19.81 -8.63
CA VAL A 108 3.34 20.27 -9.86
C VAL A 108 4.29 19.19 -10.36
N THR A 109 4.08 18.70 -11.59
CA THR A 109 4.92 17.64 -12.19
C THR A 109 5.82 18.17 -13.32
N GLU A 110 6.99 17.53 -13.52
CA GLU A 110 8.00 17.93 -14.51
C GLU A 110 7.49 17.99 -15.96
N THR A 111 6.47 17.20 -16.33
CA THR A 111 5.96 17.11 -17.70
C THR A 111 5.08 18.28 -18.12
N GLY A 112 4.83 19.27 -17.24
CA GLY A 112 4.04 20.47 -17.52
C GLY A 112 2.58 20.20 -17.93
N THR A 113 2.19 18.93 -17.95
CA THR A 113 0.88 18.43 -18.36
C THR A 113 0.29 17.81 -17.12
N TYR A 114 -0.35 18.65 -16.32
CA TYR A 114 -1.74 18.60 -15.89
C TYR A 114 -1.89 19.70 -14.83
N ASN A 115 -2.93 20.51 -15.01
CA ASN A 115 -3.27 21.71 -14.26
C ASN A 115 -2.95 21.57 -12.78
N ASN A 116 -2.39 22.62 -12.17
CA ASN A 116 -2.38 22.87 -10.73
C ASN A 116 -3.30 21.93 -9.94
N ALA A 117 -2.79 20.75 -9.57
CA ALA A 117 -3.63 19.72 -9.00
C ALA A 117 -3.71 20.03 -7.52
N HIS A 118 -4.82 20.63 -7.15
CA HIS A 118 -5.17 20.87 -5.78
C HIS A 118 -5.37 19.52 -5.11
N LEU A 119 -4.61 19.25 -4.05
CA LEU A 119 -4.63 18.02 -3.28
C LEU A 119 -5.32 18.32 -1.94
N SER A 120 -6.57 17.86 -1.83
CA SER A 120 -7.44 17.99 -0.66
C SER A 120 -8.54 16.92 -0.70
N SER A 121 -9.42 16.91 0.30
CA SER A 121 -10.60 16.04 0.29
C SER A 121 -11.66 16.47 -0.72
N ALA A 122 -11.80 17.77 -0.97
CA ALA A 122 -12.78 18.33 -1.92
C ALA A 122 -12.30 18.31 -3.37
N ASN A 123 -10.98 18.49 -3.56
CA ASN A 123 -10.31 18.44 -4.85
C ASN A 123 -9.21 17.37 -4.74
N PRO A 124 -9.46 16.13 -5.19
CA PRO A 124 -8.43 15.11 -5.30
C PRO A 124 -7.51 15.39 -6.51
N ALA A 125 -6.22 15.08 -6.36
CA ALA A 125 -5.29 15.13 -7.48
C ALA A 125 -5.54 13.93 -8.41
N HIS A 126 -5.61 14.17 -9.73
CA HIS A 126 -5.72 13.12 -10.73
C HIS A 126 -4.51 13.15 -11.66
N ILE A 127 -3.70 12.09 -11.59
CA ILE A 127 -2.39 11.99 -12.23
C ILE A 127 -2.33 10.66 -12.97
N ASN A 128 -2.46 10.67 -14.31
CA ASN A 128 -2.31 9.49 -15.17
C ASN A 128 -3.00 8.22 -14.61
N ASN A 129 -4.32 8.29 -14.40
CA ASN A 129 -5.17 7.23 -13.83
C ASN A 129 -4.90 6.88 -12.35
N VAL A 130 -4.16 7.71 -11.62
CA VAL A 130 -4.06 7.64 -10.16
C VAL A 130 -4.78 8.84 -9.57
N TYR A 131 -5.71 8.57 -8.66
CA TYR A 131 -6.43 9.59 -7.89
C TYR A 131 -5.86 9.61 -6.48
N ILE A 132 -5.48 10.78 -5.99
CA ILE A 132 -4.93 10.97 -4.66
C ILE A 132 -5.80 11.98 -3.92
N LEU A 133 -6.34 11.56 -2.79
CA LEU A 133 -7.16 12.38 -1.91
C LEU A 133 -6.43 12.55 -0.57
N ASN A 134 -6.29 13.80 -0.14
CA ASN A 134 -5.75 14.13 1.18
C ASN A 134 -6.90 14.28 2.17
N SER A 135 -7.01 13.32 3.10
CA SER A 135 -7.99 13.31 4.20
C SER A 135 -7.38 13.87 5.51
N GLY A 136 -6.14 14.35 5.43
CA GLY A 136 -5.37 15.01 6.48
C GLY A 136 -4.41 14.10 7.20
N ASP A 137 -4.91 13.17 7.99
CA ASP A 137 -4.07 12.15 8.63
C ASP A 137 -3.86 10.91 7.74
N SER A 138 -4.54 10.88 6.59
CA SER A 138 -4.44 9.82 5.59
C SER A 138 -4.42 10.37 4.17
N MET A 139 -3.68 9.68 3.31
CA MET A 139 -3.71 9.79 1.87
C MET A 139 -4.45 8.58 1.31
N ILE A 140 -5.55 8.82 0.60
CA ILE A 140 -6.31 7.77 -0.09
C ILE A 140 -5.89 7.79 -1.57
N VAL A 141 -5.46 6.64 -2.08
CA VAL A 141 -4.97 6.47 -3.44
C VAL A 141 -5.84 5.47 -4.17
N SER A 142 -6.51 5.88 -5.23
CA SER A 142 -7.22 4.97 -6.13
C SER A 142 -6.44 4.84 -7.43
N THR A 143 -6.14 3.60 -7.81
CA THR A 143 -5.30 3.30 -8.98
C THR A 143 -6.15 2.95 -10.21
N GLY A 144 -5.56 3.05 -11.39
CA GLY A 144 -6.23 2.68 -12.65
C GLY A 144 -6.59 1.19 -12.74
N SER A 145 -5.93 0.34 -11.95
CA SER A 145 -6.24 -1.08 -11.80
C SER A 145 -7.44 -1.35 -10.87
N GLY A 146 -8.02 -0.32 -10.23
CA GLY A 146 -9.16 -0.46 -9.31
C GLY A 146 -8.78 -0.66 -7.84
N ALA A 147 -7.50 -0.84 -7.52
CA ALA A 147 -7.04 -0.95 -6.13
C ALA A 147 -7.11 0.40 -5.41
N VAL A 148 -7.53 0.36 -4.15
CA VAL A 148 -7.63 1.53 -3.27
C VAL A 148 -6.71 1.33 -2.06
N LEU A 149 -5.86 2.30 -1.79
CA LEU A 149 -4.91 2.28 -0.67
C LEU A 149 -5.19 3.45 0.25
N ASN A 150 -5.30 3.18 1.55
CA ASN A 150 -5.36 4.19 2.60
C ASN A 150 -4.02 4.20 3.33
N ILE A 151 -3.21 5.24 3.11
CA ILE A 151 -1.90 5.41 3.73
C ILE A 151 -2.05 6.47 4.82
N GLY A 152 -2.10 6.02 6.06
CA GLY A 152 -2.23 6.91 7.21
C GLY A 152 -0.92 7.10 7.96
N LYS A 153 -0.91 8.08 8.86
CA LYS A 153 0.18 8.29 9.80
C LYS A 153 -0.31 8.17 11.24
N GLN A 154 0.48 7.51 12.07
CA GLN A 154 0.24 7.38 13.50
C GLN A 154 1.59 7.42 14.22
N GLU A 155 1.70 8.24 15.26
CA GLU A 155 2.89 8.30 16.13
C GLU A 155 4.25 8.48 15.41
N GLY A 156 4.25 9.11 14.23
CA GLY A 156 5.46 9.41 13.46
C GLY A 156 5.87 8.35 12.43
N PHE A 157 5.10 7.29 12.27
CA PHE A 157 5.27 6.27 11.22
C PHE A 157 3.98 6.08 10.43
N LEU A 158 4.08 5.37 9.31
CA LEU A 158 2.94 5.08 8.44
C LEU A 158 2.21 3.79 8.88
N TYR A 159 0.94 3.72 8.54
CA TYR A 159 0.18 2.47 8.45
C TYR A 159 -0.53 2.44 7.11
N MET A 160 -0.97 1.26 6.67
CA MET A 160 -1.70 1.13 5.42
C MET A 160 -2.79 0.08 5.49
N GLY A 161 -3.94 0.39 4.88
CA GLY A 161 -4.92 -0.60 4.43
C GLY A 161 -5.02 -0.58 2.90
N VAL A 162 -5.24 -1.74 2.30
CA VAL A 162 -5.49 -1.90 0.87
C VAL A 162 -6.81 -2.63 0.67
N GLU A 163 -7.61 -2.14 -0.27
CA GLU A 163 -8.85 -2.76 -0.70
C GLU A 163 -8.75 -3.15 -2.17
N LEU A 164 -9.08 -4.41 -2.47
CA LEU A 164 -9.07 -4.97 -3.82
C LEU A 164 -10.45 -5.51 -4.21
N GLY A 165 -10.81 -5.30 -5.47
CA GLY A 165 -12.01 -5.88 -6.06
C GLY A 165 -11.90 -7.39 -6.30
N PRO A 166 -13.03 -8.09 -6.51
CA PRO A 166 -13.06 -9.52 -6.76
C PRO A 166 -12.26 -9.96 -8.00
N GLU A 167 -12.00 -9.06 -8.94
CA GLU A 167 -11.16 -9.30 -10.10
C GLU A 167 -9.71 -9.62 -9.75
N PHE A 168 -9.23 -9.25 -8.55
CA PHE A 168 -7.88 -9.55 -8.08
C PHE A 168 -7.74 -10.96 -7.52
N SER A 169 -8.84 -11.73 -7.42
CA SER A 169 -8.81 -13.01 -6.71
C SER A 169 -7.83 -14.01 -7.34
N GLY A 170 -6.88 -14.52 -6.55
CA GLY A 170 -5.84 -15.46 -7.00
C GLY A 170 -4.82 -14.88 -7.97
N THR A 171 -4.75 -13.54 -8.10
CA THR A 171 -3.86 -12.86 -9.06
C THR A 171 -2.86 -11.92 -8.40
N THR A 172 -2.79 -11.94 -7.06
CA THR A 172 -1.83 -11.17 -6.28
C THR A 172 -0.70 -12.06 -5.75
N GLY A 173 0.39 -11.42 -5.35
CA GLY A 173 1.46 -12.01 -4.55
C GLY A 173 2.20 -10.93 -3.80
N GLY A 174 3.20 -11.32 -3.02
CA GLY A 174 3.90 -10.44 -2.07
C GLY A 174 3.41 -10.66 -0.64
N LEU A 175 3.77 -9.76 0.26
CA LEU A 175 3.51 -9.93 1.70
C LEU A 175 2.03 -10.01 2.09
N LEU A 176 1.10 -9.56 1.22
CA LEU A 176 -0.35 -9.66 1.47
C LEU A 176 -1.02 -10.91 0.84
N GLY A 177 -0.24 -11.84 0.27
CA GLY A 177 -0.74 -13.13 -0.18
C GLY A 177 -1.44 -13.14 -1.55
N SER A 178 -2.07 -14.27 -1.86
CA SER A 178 -2.66 -14.58 -3.17
C SER A 178 -4.08 -14.09 -3.38
N ASN A 179 -4.79 -13.70 -2.33
CA ASN A 179 -6.18 -13.23 -2.40
C ASN A 179 -7.10 -14.28 -3.04
N ASP A 180 -6.91 -15.56 -2.75
CA ASP A 180 -7.67 -16.66 -3.34
C ASP A 180 -8.75 -17.24 -2.39
N GLY A 181 -8.91 -16.62 -1.22
CA GLY A 181 -9.82 -17.04 -0.16
C GLY A 181 -9.25 -18.16 0.73
N VAL A 182 -7.97 -18.52 0.57
CA VAL A 182 -7.34 -19.64 1.28
C VAL A 182 -6.14 -19.18 2.10
N ASN A 183 -6.37 -18.89 3.37
CA ASN A 183 -5.32 -18.35 4.24
C ASN A 183 -4.08 -19.25 4.43
N ASN A 184 -4.23 -20.58 4.29
CA ASN A 184 -3.12 -21.50 4.58
C ASN A 184 -2.03 -21.56 3.49
N ASN A 185 -2.16 -20.76 2.43
CA ASN A 185 -1.16 -20.63 1.37
C ASN A 185 -0.60 -19.21 1.21
N ASP A 186 -0.93 -18.30 2.14
CA ASP A 186 -0.59 -16.88 2.04
C ASP A 186 0.91 -16.56 2.12
N TYR A 187 1.71 -17.48 2.68
CA TYR A 187 3.16 -17.39 2.67
C TYR A 187 3.73 -17.79 1.29
N LEU A 188 3.28 -17.08 0.26
CA LEU A 188 3.66 -17.27 -1.14
C LEU A 188 4.97 -16.55 -1.45
N LEU A 189 6.02 -17.33 -1.70
CA LEU A 189 7.34 -16.81 -2.06
C LEU A 189 7.40 -16.36 -3.53
N ARG A 190 8.42 -15.55 -3.85
CA ARG A 190 8.68 -15.06 -5.22
C ARG A 190 8.91 -16.17 -6.25
N ASN A 191 9.37 -17.33 -5.80
CA ASN A 191 9.57 -18.52 -6.64
C ASN A 191 8.28 -19.37 -6.78
N GLU A 192 7.12 -18.81 -6.37
CA GLU A 192 5.79 -19.42 -6.40
C GLU A 192 5.62 -20.63 -5.45
N SER A 193 6.62 -20.93 -4.61
CA SER A 193 6.47 -21.93 -3.55
C SER A 193 5.76 -21.35 -2.34
N VAL A 194 5.02 -22.21 -1.64
CA VAL A 194 4.20 -21.86 -0.49
C VAL A 194 4.81 -22.49 0.76
N LEU A 195 5.01 -21.70 1.80
CA LEU A 195 5.45 -22.21 3.11
C LEU A 195 4.27 -22.75 3.92
N SER A 196 4.59 -23.53 4.96
CA SER A 196 3.60 -23.96 5.96
C SER A 196 2.86 -22.74 6.54
N TYR A 197 1.57 -22.88 6.86
CA TYR A 197 0.80 -21.80 7.50
C TYR A 197 1.09 -21.64 9.00
N ASP A 198 1.66 -22.67 9.63
CA ASP A 198 2.03 -22.68 11.05
C ASP A 198 3.54 -22.42 11.19
N LEU A 199 3.93 -21.16 11.00
CA LEU A 199 5.32 -20.70 11.17
C LEU A 199 5.45 -19.90 12.46
N THR A 200 6.56 -20.08 13.15
CA THR A 200 7.01 -19.15 14.18
C THR A 200 7.40 -17.80 13.56
N GLU A 201 7.38 -16.72 14.34
CA GLU A 201 7.83 -15.39 13.87
C GLU A 201 9.25 -15.42 13.29
N GLU A 202 10.15 -16.22 13.88
CA GLU A 202 11.51 -16.42 13.37
C GLU A 202 11.50 -17.06 11.98
N GLN A 203 10.66 -18.06 11.75
CA GLN A 203 10.52 -18.70 10.44
C GLN A 203 9.86 -17.77 9.41
N VAL A 204 8.87 -16.97 9.81
CA VAL A 204 8.31 -15.93 8.94
C VAL A 204 9.41 -14.94 8.54
N TYR A 205 10.22 -14.50 9.50
CA TYR A 205 11.33 -13.58 9.23
C TYR A 205 12.34 -14.14 8.22
N TYR A 206 12.91 -15.32 8.49
CA TYR A 206 13.99 -15.86 7.66
C TYR A 206 13.52 -16.52 6.36
N ASN A 207 12.35 -17.18 6.36
CA ASN A 207 11.92 -17.99 5.22
C ASN A 207 10.95 -17.27 4.31
N PHE A 208 10.20 -16.28 4.82
CA PHE A 208 9.21 -15.53 4.03
C PHE A 208 9.67 -14.11 3.76
N GLY A 209 10.01 -13.37 4.80
CA GLY A 209 10.24 -11.93 4.69
C GLY A 209 11.55 -11.51 4.04
N LEU A 210 12.60 -12.35 4.05
CA LEU A 210 13.91 -12.03 3.47
C LEU A 210 14.15 -12.53 2.03
N GLU A 211 13.18 -13.21 1.42
CA GLU A 211 13.25 -13.76 0.04
C GLU A 211 12.88 -12.74 -1.08
#